data_AF-A0A969QKC1-F1
#
_entry.id   AF-A0A969QKC1-F1
#
_cell.length_a   1.000
_cell.length_b   1.000
_cell.length_c   1.000
_cell.angle_alpha   90.00
_cell.angle_beta   90.00
_cell.angle_gamma   90.00
#
_symmetry.space_group_name_H-M   'P 1'
#
loop_
_entity.id
_entity.type
_entity.pdbx_description
1 polymer ?
#
loop_
_entity_poly.entity_id
_entity_poly.type
_entity_poly.pdbx_seq_one_letter_code
_entity_poly.pdbx_strand_id
1 'polypeptide(L)'
;MFATFTYDPDADVKNDRIEKITKGFLIALGNFSGAEKIKKSQEFFGFLEAGFNAFLLWEQIFTNKMGLTVRPLTAEQLWGDLWHRYNSVPAIPIPQKLIFDRQSIKEQINSKIHATSLLMRTEASVPIADYRWVRLKQKYIGILSLLDHPDRWETERSALNFYWNKLGEDRVYDLEIVTQLSKLSQTEERQRLTDLTKEQIFKSQKAAEEGDINVAAGIDLEEALEARAYLHKGEISLSSATVFLVHRDTVDRLEQACNYLENLFLYPANLHRETNHTWTTWIQTQPIYWGKLMKYELFDRVGKVFNGYVLGTVPLSQVQTIDRSGVEFLSEDGGVPIYIDLVNRHHNAILLGTTRCGKSALLIRFINDF
;
A
#
# COMPACT_ATOMS: atom_id res chain seq x y z
N MET A 1 -2.07 -3.86 5.80
CA MET A 1 -1.86 -2.44 5.48
C MET A 1 -0.98 -1.83 6.58
N PHE A 2 0.07 -1.11 6.21
CA PHE A 2 0.96 -0.41 7.14
C PHE A 2 0.75 1.10 6.98
N ALA A 3 0.64 1.82 8.10
CA ALA A 3 0.64 3.28 8.11
C ALA A 3 1.96 3.74 8.72
N THR A 4 2.80 4.40 7.93
CA THR A 4 4.06 4.99 8.38
C THR A 4 3.92 6.49 8.44
N PHE A 5 4.32 7.10 9.56
CA PHE A 5 4.36 8.54 9.72
C PHE A 5 5.81 9.01 9.75
N THR A 6 6.13 9.96 8.89
CA THR A 6 7.40 10.67 8.94
C THR A 6 7.16 11.98 9.67
N TYR A 7 7.79 12.15 10.83
CA TYR A 7 7.80 13.42 11.54
C TYR A 7 8.98 14.24 11.08
N ASP A 8 8.67 15.39 10.50
CA ASP A 8 9.65 16.41 10.17
C ASP A 8 9.35 17.63 11.06
N PRO A 9 10.09 17.83 12.16
CA PRO A 9 9.89 18.98 13.04
C PRO A 9 10.17 20.32 12.35
N ASP A 10 10.87 20.31 11.21
CA ASP A 10 11.21 21.50 10.42
C ASP A 10 10.20 21.76 9.28
N ALA A 11 9.29 20.83 9.00
CA ALA A 11 8.27 21.01 7.96
C ALA A 11 7.26 22.12 8.31
N ASP A 12 6.87 22.24 9.57
CA ASP A 12 6.04 23.37 10.05
C ASP A 12 6.81 24.70 10.08
N VAL A 13 8.14 24.64 10.25
CA VAL A 13 9.00 25.81 10.42
C VAL A 13 9.27 26.53 9.10
N LYS A 14 8.93 25.93 7.94
CA LYS A 14 9.09 26.57 6.64
C LYS A 14 8.12 27.73 6.40
N ASN A 15 6.99 27.79 7.10
CA ASN A 15 5.95 28.78 6.83
C ASN A 15 5.89 29.96 7.81
N ASP A 16 6.66 29.97 8.90
CA ASP A 16 6.56 31.07 9.87
C ASP A 16 7.93 31.63 10.33
N ARG A 17 8.29 32.80 9.80
CA ARG A 17 9.55 33.53 10.11
C ARG A 17 9.64 33.94 11.57
N ILE A 18 8.50 34.11 12.24
CA ILE A 18 8.41 34.52 13.64
C ILE A 18 8.76 33.33 14.55
N GLU A 19 8.25 32.13 14.23
CA GLU A 19 8.47 30.92 15.02
C GLU A 19 9.95 30.47 15.01
N LYS A 20 10.69 30.70 13.92
CA LYS A 20 12.15 30.49 13.86
C LYS A 20 12.91 31.33 14.89
N ILE A 21 12.51 32.58 15.07
CA ILE A 21 13.19 33.52 15.99
C ILE A 21 12.86 33.15 17.44
N THR A 22 11.61 32.80 17.72
CA THR A 22 11.16 32.39 19.07
C THR A 22 11.75 31.06 19.49
N LYS A 23 11.79 30.05 18.59
CA LYS A 23 12.46 28.77 18.85
C LYS A 23 13.97 28.93 19.01
N GLY A 24 14.62 29.79 18.23
CA GLY A 24 16.05 30.12 18.40
C GLY A 24 16.39 30.66 19.78
N PHE A 25 15.53 31.54 20.32
CA PHE A 25 15.70 32.10 21.66
C PHE A 25 15.44 31.06 22.78
N LEU A 26 14.43 30.19 22.60
CA LEU A 26 14.12 29.11 23.53
C LEU A 26 15.17 27.98 23.54
N ILE A 27 15.84 27.72 22.40
CA ILE A 27 16.96 26.77 22.32
C ILE A 27 18.17 27.31 23.09
N ALA A 28 18.48 28.61 22.96
CA ALA A 28 19.55 29.26 23.70
C ALA A 28 19.33 29.23 25.23
N LEU A 29 18.09 29.43 25.68
CA LEU A 29 17.72 29.36 27.10
C LEU A 29 17.68 27.92 27.64
N GLY A 30 17.25 26.94 26.83
CA GLY A 30 17.15 25.53 27.23
C GLY A 30 18.51 24.85 27.44
N ASN A 31 19.52 25.25 26.67
CA ASN A 31 20.89 24.75 26.79
C ASN A 31 21.60 25.23 28.07
N PHE A 32 21.05 26.22 28.77
CA PHE A 32 21.66 26.81 29.98
C PHE A 32 21.13 26.21 31.30
N SER A 33 20.01 25.48 31.30
CA SER A 33 19.27 25.16 32.55
C SER A 33 19.00 23.68 32.81
N GLY A 34 19.53 22.74 32.01
CA GLY A 34 19.18 21.32 32.15
C GLY A 34 17.75 20.99 31.69
N ALA A 35 17.02 21.98 31.15
CA ALA A 35 15.72 21.83 30.51
C ALA A 35 15.77 21.03 29.19
N GLU A 36 16.97 20.69 28.69
CA GLU A 36 17.16 19.92 27.47
C GLU A 36 16.52 18.51 27.55
N LYS A 37 16.58 17.84 28.72
CA LYS A 37 15.92 16.54 28.92
C LYS A 37 14.40 16.66 28.94
N ILE A 38 13.88 17.73 29.54
CA ILE A 38 12.44 18.00 29.62
C ILE A 38 11.90 18.37 28.24
N LYS A 39 12.64 19.19 27.49
CA LYS A 39 12.31 19.58 26.12
C LYS A 39 12.36 18.40 25.16
N LYS A 40 13.40 17.56 25.21
CA LYS A 40 13.47 16.32 24.42
C LYS A 40 12.35 15.34 24.75
N SER A 41 11.96 15.25 26.02
CA SER A 41 10.81 14.45 26.43
C SER A 41 9.51 15.01 25.83
N GLN A 42 9.25 16.32 25.97
CA GLN A 42 8.07 16.96 25.39
C GLN A 42 8.02 16.85 23.86
N GLU A 43 9.14 17.05 23.18
CA GLU A 43 9.26 16.85 21.73
C GLU A 43 8.98 15.38 21.33
N PHE A 44 9.48 14.42 22.12
CA PHE A 44 9.22 13.00 21.88
C PHE A 44 7.75 12.61 22.12
N PHE A 45 7.11 13.15 23.16
CA PHE A 45 5.67 12.99 23.40
C PHE A 45 4.85 13.61 22.27
N GLY A 46 5.20 14.83 21.83
CA GLY A 46 4.56 15.50 20.70
C GLY A 46 4.72 14.72 19.39
N PHE A 47 5.88 14.10 19.17
CA PHE A 47 6.11 13.19 18.05
C PHE A 47 5.17 11.98 18.07
N LEU A 48 5.06 11.29 19.21
CA LEU A 48 4.20 10.12 19.35
C LEU A 48 2.72 10.48 19.18
N GLU A 49 2.30 11.63 19.72
CA GLU A 49 0.95 12.15 19.56
C GLU A 49 0.65 12.51 18.10
N ALA A 50 1.58 13.19 17.41
CA ALA A 50 1.46 13.49 15.99
C ALA A 50 1.36 12.21 15.14
N GLY A 51 2.17 11.20 15.45
CA GLY A 51 2.12 9.89 14.77
C GLY A 51 0.78 9.18 14.99
N PHE A 52 0.26 9.20 16.21
CA PHE A 52 -1.07 8.63 16.51
C PHE A 52 -2.20 9.39 15.80
N ASN A 53 -2.13 10.73 15.75
CA ASN A 53 -3.10 11.55 15.03
C ASN A 53 -3.04 11.30 13.51
N ALA A 54 -1.85 11.09 12.96
CA ALA A 54 -1.69 10.70 11.56
C ALA A 54 -2.29 9.31 11.27
N PHE A 55 -2.16 8.36 12.20
CA PHE A 55 -2.83 7.07 12.11
C PHE A 55 -4.36 7.22 12.07
N LEU A 56 -4.95 8.00 12.99
CA LEU A 56 -6.40 8.27 12.99
C LEU A 56 -6.87 8.95 11.70
N LEU A 57 -6.08 9.88 11.15
CA LEU A 57 -6.40 10.53 9.88
C LEU A 57 -6.49 9.51 8.74
N TRP A 58 -5.55 8.56 8.66
CA TRP A 58 -5.59 7.51 7.65
C TRP A 58 -6.76 6.55 7.85
N GLU A 59 -7.07 6.17 9.09
CA GLU A 59 -8.26 5.37 9.41
C GLU A 59 -9.55 6.05 8.92
N GLN A 60 -9.67 7.37 9.12
CA GLN A 60 -10.79 8.16 8.61
C GLN A 60 -10.83 8.24 7.08
N ILE A 61 -9.68 8.38 6.42
CA ILE A 61 -9.61 8.40 4.95
C ILE A 61 -10.09 7.05 4.40
N PHE A 62 -9.59 5.93 4.92
CA PHE A 62 -9.98 4.61 4.45
C PHE A 62 -11.46 4.31 4.72
N THR A 63 -11.95 4.64 5.92
CA THR A 63 -13.33 4.31 6.30
C THR A 63 -14.34 5.25 5.65
N ASN A 64 -14.16 6.58 5.81
CA ASN A 64 -15.18 7.56 5.44
C ASN A 64 -15.10 7.97 3.97
N LYS A 65 -13.90 7.96 3.38
CA LYS A 65 -13.71 8.45 2.01
C LYS A 65 -13.55 7.31 1.00
N MET A 66 -12.90 6.21 1.37
CA MET A 66 -12.81 5.02 0.52
C MET A 66 -13.89 3.97 0.84
N GLY A 67 -14.66 4.10 1.93
CA GLY A 67 -15.71 3.13 2.26
C GLY A 67 -15.18 1.74 2.63
N LEU A 68 -13.90 1.61 2.98
CA LEU A 68 -13.30 0.34 3.34
C LEU A 68 -13.57 0.01 4.81
N THR A 69 -13.81 -1.27 5.09
CA THR A 69 -13.81 -1.77 6.47
C THR A 69 -12.36 -2.07 6.87
N VAL A 70 -11.76 -1.19 7.67
CA VAL A 70 -10.37 -1.34 8.12
C VAL A 70 -10.30 -1.85 9.56
N ARG A 71 -9.26 -2.65 9.84
CA ARG A 71 -8.93 -3.09 11.20
C ARG A 71 -7.43 -2.84 11.46
N PRO A 72 -7.06 -2.13 12.53
CA PRO A 72 -5.66 -2.00 12.88
C PRO A 72 -5.06 -3.35 13.27
N LEU A 73 -3.79 -3.55 12.90
CA LEU A 73 -3.00 -4.68 13.35
C LEU A 73 -2.45 -4.41 14.74
N THR A 74 -2.41 -5.44 15.59
CA THR A 74 -1.73 -5.35 16.89
C THR A 74 -0.21 -5.36 16.71
N ALA A 75 0.54 -4.95 17.74
CA ALA A 75 2.00 -4.99 17.70
C ALA A 75 2.53 -6.41 17.42
N GLU A 76 1.87 -7.43 17.98
CA GLU A 76 2.21 -8.84 17.77
C GLU A 76 1.93 -9.29 16.33
N GLN A 77 0.84 -8.81 15.73
CA GLN A 77 0.51 -9.09 14.33
C GLN A 77 1.49 -8.42 13.37
N LEU A 78 1.87 -7.15 13.65
CA LEU A 78 2.88 -6.43 12.86
C LEU A 78 4.25 -7.12 12.91
N TRP A 79 4.68 -7.52 14.11
CA TRP A 79 5.90 -8.28 14.27
C TRP A 79 5.82 -9.65 13.61
N GLY A 80 4.69 -10.35 13.74
CA GLY A 80 4.44 -11.62 13.07
C GLY A 80 4.56 -11.53 11.56
N ASP A 81 3.93 -10.52 10.94
CA ASP A 81 4.03 -10.28 9.49
C ASP A 81 5.49 -10.09 9.05
N LEU A 82 6.20 -9.16 9.69
CA LEU A 82 7.61 -8.92 9.40
C LEU A 82 8.48 -10.16 9.64
N TRP A 83 8.26 -10.89 10.74
CA TRP A 83 8.97 -12.11 11.05
C TRP A 83 8.76 -13.17 9.98
N HIS A 84 7.52 -13.35 9.52
CA HIS A 84 7.15 -14.28 8.46
C HIS A 84 7.60 -13.85 7.07
N ARG A 85 8.13 -12.64 6.86
CA ARG A 85 8.85 -12.32 5.62
C ARG A 85 10.26 -12.92 5.60
N TYR A 86 10.94 -12.95 6.75
CA TYR A 86 12.33 -13.42 6.88
C TYR A 86 12.45 -14.88 7.32
N ASN A 87 11.52 -15.38 8.14
CA ASN A 87 11.61 -16.66 8.83
C ASN A 87 10.40 -17.55 8.55
N SER A 88 10.61 -18.86 8.42
CA SER A 88 9.53 -19.85 8.21
C SER A 88 9.08 -20.53 9.52
N VAL A 89 9.70 -20.16 10.64
CA VAL A 89 9.38 -20.66 11.98
C VAL A 89 8.39 -19.72 12.69
N PRO A 90 7.67 -20.20 13.73
CA PRO A 90 6.79 -19.35 14.53
C PRO A 90 7.50 -18.10 15.05
N ALA A 91 6.77 -16.98 15.08
CA ALA A 91 7.29 -15.70 15.53
C ALA A 91 7.72 -15.76 17.00
N ILE A 92 8.94 -15.28 17.27
CA ILE A 92 9.41 -15.06 18.64
C ILE A 92 8.65 -13.88 19.27
N PRO A 93 8.63 -13.75 20.61
CA PRO A 93 8.11 -12.55 21.26
C PRO A 93 8.81 -11.28 20.76
N ILE A 94 8.06 -10.18 20.67
CA ILE A 94 8.58 -8.88 20.21
C ILE A 94 9.81 -8.51 21.05
N PRO A 95 10.99 -8.28 20.45
CA PRO A 95 12.23 -8.07 21.20
C PRO A 95 12.18 -6.84 22.10
N GLN A 96 11.72 -5.72 21.55
CA GLN A 96 11.64 -4.41 22.19
C GLN A 96 10.35 -3.75 21.72
N LYS A 97 9.52 -3.27 22.65
CA LYS A 97 8.31 -2.50 22.32
C LYS A 97 8.14 -1.29 23.24
N LEU A 98 7.71 -0.19 22.65
CA LEU A 98 7.29 1.01 23.37
C LEU A 98 5.76 1.04 23.39
N ILE A 99 5.19 1.22 24.58
CA ILE A 99 3.75 1.35 24.80
C ILE A 99 3.49 2.79 25.18
N PHE A 100 2.69 3.46 24.36
CA PHE A 100 2.25 4.84 24.58
C PHE A 100 0.76 4.87 24.88
N ASP A 101 0.38 5.35 26.07
CA ASP A 101 -1.02 5.47 26.51
C ASP A 101 -1.50 6.93 26.55
N ARG A 102 -0.80 7.83 25.83
CA ARG A 102 -0.98 9.30 25.82
C ARG A 102 -0.63 10.04 27.11
N GLN A 103 -0.50 9.33 28.23
CA GLN A 103 -0.13 9.92 29.53
C GLN A 103 1.29 9.53 29.93
N SER A 104 1.74 8.36 29.49
CA SER A 104 3.00 7.73 29.83
C SER A 104 3.55 6.94 28.65
N ILE A 105 4.87 6.69 28.72
CA ILE A 105 5.59 5.83 27.79
C ILE A 105 6.21 4.73 28.63
N LYS A 106 5.90 3.48 28.29
CA LYS A 106 6.45 2.30 28.96
C LYS A 106 7.24 1.50 27.94
N GLU A 107 8.48 1.19 28.28
CA GLU A 107 9.33 0.32 27.49
C GLU A 107 9.24 -1.11 28.03
N GLN A 108 8.99 -2.07 27.13
CA GLN A 108 9.08 -3.50 27.44
C GLN A 108 10.18 -4.12 26.58
N ILE A 109 11.27 -4.52 27.25
CA ILE A 109 12.43 -5.18 26.64
C ILE A 109 12.37 -6.66 26.97
N ASN A 110 12.07 -7.49 25.97
CA ASN A 110 12.09 -8.94 26.10
C ASN A 110 13.45 -9.53 25.66
N SER A 111 14.25 -8.78 24.87
CA SER A 111 15.60 -9.16 24.45
C SER A 111 16.55 -7.97 24.37
N LYS A 112 17.80 -8.20 24.77
CA LYS A 112 18.90 -7.21 24.65
C LYS A 112 19.43 -7.09 23.22
N ILE A 113 19.08 -8.02 22.33
CA ILE A 113 19.51 -8.04 20.94
C ILE A 113 18.52 -7.21 20.11
N HIS A 114 19.03 -6.38 19.20
CA HIS A 114 18.22 -5.56 18.31
C HIS A 114 17.32 -6.42 17.40
N ALA A 115 16.12 -5.93 17.10
CA ALA A 115 15.10 -6.69 16.36
C ALA A 115 15.60 -7.14 14.97
N THR A 116 16.36 -6.31 14.26
CA THR A 116 16.91 -6.66 12.93
C THR A 116 17.91 -7.80 12.98
N SER A 117 18.76 -7.87 14.01
CA SER A 117 19.69 -8.98 14.20
C SER A 117 18.95 -10.29 14.52
N LEU A 118 17.83 -10.22 15.24
CA LEU A 118 16.99 -11.39 15.50
C LEU A 118 16.23 -11.85 14.24
N LEU A 119 15.82 -10.92 13.37
CA LEU A 119 15.20 -11.26 12.07
C LEU A 119 16.14 -12.08 11.19
N MET A 120 17.43 -11.73 11.19
CA MET A 120 18.47 -12.32 10.33
C MET A 120 19.36 -13.33 11.07
N ARG A 121 18.88 -13.93 12.17
CA ARG A 121 19.69 -14.78 13.04
C ARG A 121 20.21 -16.05 12.34
N THR A 122 19.41 -16.61 11.43
CA THR A 122 19.74 -17.81 10.67
C THR A 122 20.20 -17.47 9.26
N GLU A 123 21.11 -18.26 8.70
CA GLU A 123 21.64 -18.06 7.35
C GLU A 123 20.54 -17.96 6.29
N ALA A 124 19.49 -18.78 6.41
CA ALA A 124 18.33 -18.75 5.50
C ALA A 124 17.50 -17.45 5.58
N SER A 125 17.65 -16.68 6.66
CA SER A 125 16.94 -15.42 6.91
C SER A 125 17.78 -14.20 6.57
N VAL A 126 19.03 -14.40 6.13
CA VAL A 126 19.86 -13.34 5.59
C VAL A 126 19.51 -13.19 4.10
N PRO A 127 18.98 -12.05 3.67
CA PRO A 127 18.66 -11.84 2.26
C PRO A 127 19.95 -11.70 1.43
N ILE A 128 20.00 -12.39 0.29
CA ILE A 128 21.10 -12.32 -0.68
C ILE A 128 20.58 -11.57 -1.90
N ALA A 129 21.21 -10.45 -2.23
CA ALA A 129 20.80 -9.60 -3.32
C ALA A 129 21.60 -9.89 -4.60
N ASP A 130 20.89 -9.93 -5.72
CA ASP A 130 21.44 -9.87 -7.07
C ASP A 130 20.72 -8.74 -7.84
N TYR A 131 21.26 -8.32 -8.97
CA TYR A 131 20.61 -7.33 -9.82
C TYR A 131 19.25 -7.83 -10.34
N ARG A 132 19.09 -9.14 -10.57
CA ARG A 132 17.84 -9.71 -11.12
C ARG A 132 16.85 -10.17 -10.05
N TRP A 133 17.30 -10.50 -8.85
CA TRP A 133 16.46 -11.14 -7.83
C TRP A 133 16.99 -10.89 -6.42
N VAL A 134 16.15 -11.14 -5.41
CA VAL A 134 16.56 -11.24 -4.01
C VAL A 134 16.26 -12.66 -3.53
N ARG A 135 17.21 -13.33 -2.87
CA ARG A 135 17.00 -14.67 -2.32
C ARG A 135 16.80 -14.58 -0.82
N LEU A 136 15.69 -15.13 -0.35
CA LEU A 136 15.32 -15.18 1.06
C LEU A 136 14.54 -16.47 1.31
N LYS A 137 14.75 -17.14 2.46
CA LYS A 137 14.11 -18.42 2.79
C LYS A 137 14.30 -19.50 1.72
N GLN A 138 15.45 -19.54 1.08
CA GLN A 138 15.74 -20.44 -0.03
C GLN A 138 14.85 -20.27 -1.27
N LYS A 139 14.02 -19.22 -1.34
CA LYS A 139 13.26 -18.83 -2.54
C LYS A 139 13.89 -17.60 -3.19
N TYR A 140 13.82 -17.56 -4.51
CA TYR A 140 14.15 -16.40 -5.32
C TYR A 140 12.93 -15.50 -5.44
N ILE A 141 13.13 -14.22 -5.17
CA ILE A 141 12.12 -13.17 -5.22
C ILE A 141 12.41 -12.30 -6.41
N GLY A 142 11.42 -12.19 -7.28
CA GLY A 142 11.40 -11.25 -8.36
C GLY A 142 10.52 -10.07 -8.06
N ILE A 143 10.91 -8.90 -8.53
CA ILE A 143 10.26 -7.63 -8.24
C ILE A 143 9.74 -7.03 -9.54
N LEU A 144 8.46 -6.70 -9.58
CA LEU A 144 7.87 -5.96 -10.67
C LEU A 144 7.20 -4.71 -10.13
N SER A 145 7.44 -3.57 -10.77
CA SER A 145 6.88 -2.28 -10.40
C SER A 145 5.75 -1.93 -11.35
N LEU A 146 4.60 -1.55 -10.81
CA LEU A 146 3.50 -1.03 -11.61
C LEU A 146 3.80 0.44 -11.92
N LEU A 147 4.22 0.73 -13.14
CA LEU A 147 4.65 2.07 -13.57
C LEU A 147 3.45 2.95 -13.91
N ASP A 148 2.48 2.36 -14.60
CA ASP A 148 1.26 3.04 -15.04
C ASP A 148 0.05 2.39 -14.37
N HIS A 149 -0.91 3.22 -13.99
CA HIS A 149 -2.20 2.79 -13.48
C HIS A 149 -3.28 3.05 -14.54
N PRO A 150 -4.37 2.27 -14.58
CA PRO A 150 -5.51 2.63 -15.42
C PRO A 150 -6.11 3.96 -14.95
N ASP A 151 -6.32 4.88 -15.89
CA ASP A 151 -6.84 6.22 -15.59
C ASP A 151 -8.37 6.26 -15.48
N ARG A 152 -9.06 5.34 -16.16
CA ARG A 152 -10.52 5.30 -16.23
C ARG A 152 -11.05 3.88 -16.26
N TRP A 153 -12.24 3.72 -15.68
CA TRP A 153 -13.06 2.51 -15.84
C TRP A 153 -14.46 2.91 -16.25
N GLU A 154 -15.08 2.08 -17.09
CA GLU A 154 -16.47 2.28 -17.51
C GLU A 154 -17.45 2.07 -16.35
N THR A 155 -17.13 1.15 -15.43
CA THR A 155 -17.96 0.80 -14.28
C THR A 155 -17.10 0.48 -13.06
N GLU A 156 -17.64 0.70 -11.85
CA GLU A 156 -17.00 0.33 -10.58
C GLU A 156 -16.67 -1.17 -10.53
N ARG A 157 -17.54 -2.02 -11.07
CA ARG A 157 -17.30 -3.47 -11.17
C ARG A 157 -16.12 -3.78 -12.09
N SER A 158 -15.96 -3.06 -13.19
CA SER A 158 -14.78 -3.20 -14.06
C SER A 158 -13.50 -2.78 -13.33
N ALA A 159 -13.56 -1.80 -12.43
CA ALA A 159 -12.42 -1.38 -11.62
C ALA A 159 -12.00 -2.48 -10.64
N LEU A 160 -12.96 -3.07 -9.92
CA LEU A 160 -12.70 -4.17 -8.99
C LEU A 160 -12.17 -5.42 -9.70
N ASN A 161 -12.74 -5.76 -10.85
CA ASN A 161 -12.37 -6.97 -11.57
C ASN A 161 -11.08 -6.83 -12.39
N PHE A 162 -10.57 -5.61 -12.61
CA PHE A 162 -9.42 -5.37 -13.48
C PHE A 162 -8.18 -6.16 -13.06
N TYR A 163 -7.85 -6.12 -11.76
CA TYR A 163 -6.73 -6.88 -11.20
C TYR A 163 -7.10 -8.33 -10.94
N TRP A 164 -8.32 -8.60 -10.47
CA TRP A 164 -8.78 -9.96 -10.17
C TRP A 164 -8.70 -10.87 -11.40
N ASN A 165 -9.16 -10.41 -12.56
CA ASN A 165 -9.13 -11.21 -13.79
C ASN A 165 -7.71 -11.59 -14.24
N LYS A 166 -6.70 -10.81 -13.86
CA LYS A 166 -5.29 -11.09 -14.17
C LYS A 166 -4.64 -11.97 -13.11
N LEU A 167 -4.96 -11.72 -11.84
CA LEU A 167 -4.36 -12.40 -10.70
C LEU A 167 -5.02 -13.74 -10.39
N GLY A 168 -6.25 -13.95 -10.86
CA GLY A 168 -6.99 -15.21 -10.74
C GLY A 168 -6.61 -16.27 -11.77
N GLU A 169 -5.63 -16.01 -12.64
CA GLU A 169 -5.15 -17.03 -13.58
C GLU A 169 -4.32 -18.11 -12.87
N ASP A 170 -4.50 -19.38 -13.24
CA ASP A 170 -3.84 -20.53 -12.59
C ASP A 170 -2.30 -20.45 -12.54
N ARG A 171 -1.69 -19.75 -13.50
CA ARG A 171 -0.22 -19.58 -13.57
C ARG A 171 0.30 -18.52 -12.60
N VAL A 172 -0.60 -17.73 -12.02
CA VAL A 172 -0.29 -16.61 -11.13
C VAL A 172 -0.50 -17.06 -9.68
N TYR A 173 0.59 -17.46 -9.03
CA TYR A 173 0.59 -17.90 -7.64
C TYR A 173 1.87 -17.47 -6.92
N ASP A 174 1.90 -17.63 -5.59
CA ASP A 174 3.02 -17.25 -4.71
C ASP A 174 3.47 -15.80 -4.94
N LEU A 175 2.50 -14.88 -4.86
CA LEU A 175 2.72 -13.44 -5.00
C LEU A 175 2.53 -12.72 -3.66
N GLU A 176 3.40 -11.74 -3.40
CA GLU A 176 3.17 -10.71 -2.40
C GLU A 176 3.02 -9.37 -3.12
N ILE A 177 1.93 -8.64 -2.86
CA ILE A 177 1.68 -7.34 -3.50
C ILE A 177 1.70 -6.26 -2.43
N VAL A 178 2.54 -5.26 -2.63
CA VAL A 178 2.74 -4.16 -1.69
C VAL A 178 2.38 -2.85 -2.37
N THR A 179 1.32 -2.20 -1.87
CA THR A 179 0.92 -0.86 -2.31
C THR A 179 1.12 0.14 -1.18
N GLN A 180 1.85 1.21 -1.47
CA GLN A 180 2.01 2.34 -0.57
C GLN A 180 1.18 3.52 -1.07
N LEU A 181 0.31 4.02 -0.20
CA LEU A 181 -0.45 5.26 -0.43
C LEU A 181 0.15 6.39 0.39
N SER A 182 0.35 7.55 -0.24
CA SER A 182 0.84 8.75 0.43
C SER A 182 0.01 9.96 0.05
N LYS A 183 -0.35 10.80 1.04
CA LYS A 183 -1.08 12.05 0.80
C LYS A 183 -0.15 13.06 0.11
N LEU A 184 -0.65 13.68 -0.96
CA LEU A 184 0.03 14.80 -1.63
C LEU A 184 -0.41 16.14 -1.01
N SER A 185 0.46 17.15 -1.08
CA SER A 185 0.12 18.51 -0.67
C SER A 185 -0.94 19.07 -1.62
N GLN A 186 -2.13 19.38 -1.09
CA GLN A 186 -3.23 19.92 -1.89
C GLN A 186 -2.90 21.28 -2.49
N THR A 187 -2.09 22.09 -1.80
CA THR A 187 -1.68 23.42 -2.28
C THR A 187 -0.77 23.29 -3.50
N GLU A 188 0.24 22.42 -3.42
CA GLU A 188 1.17 22.17 -4.52
C GLU A 188 0.44 21.55 -5.72
N GLU A 189 -0.50 20.63 -5.48
CA GLU A 189 -1.26 20.01 -6.56
C GLU A 189 -2.21 21.00 -7.25
N ARG A 190 -2.88 21.88 -6.49
CA ARG A 190 -3.71 22.96 -7.05
C ARG A 190 -2.91 23.90 -7.92
N GLN A 191 -1.71 24.29 -7.46
CA GLN A 191 -0.82 25.16 -8.21
C GLN A 191 -0.36 24.47 -9.51
N ARG A 192 0.13 23.23 -9.41
CA ARG A 192 0.57 22.44 -10.55
C ARG A 192 -0.52 22.23 -11.60
N LEU A 193 -1.75 21.88 -11.19
CA LEU A 193 -2.87 21.74 -12.14
C LEU A 193 -3.25 23.07 -12.78
N THR A 194 -3.13 24.18 -12.05
CA THR A 194 -3.35 25.52 -12.61
C THR A 194 -2.32 25.84 -13.69
N ASP A 195 -1.05 25.51 -13.45
CA ASP A 195 0.03 25.74 -14.39
C ASP A 195 -0.09 24.82 -15.61
N LEU A 196 -0.42 23.54 -15.42
CA LEU A 196 -0.70 22.59 -16.50
C LEU A 196 -1.87 23.07 -17.37
N THR A 197 -2.96 23.53 -16.75
CA THR A 197 -4.13 24.05 -17.49
C THR A 197 -3.71 25.25 -18.37
N LYS A 198 -2.90 26.16 -17.84
CA LYS A 198 -2.42 27.32 -18.60
C LYS A 198 -1.52 26.90 -19.77
N GLU A 199 -0.63 25.94 -19.55
CA GLU A 199 0.23 25.39 -20.60
C GLU A 199 -0.60 24.75 -21.71
N GLN A 200 -1.62 23.96 -21.37
CA GLN A 200 -2.47 23.31 -22.36
C GLN A 200 -3.37 24.28 -23.12
N ILE A 201 -3.90 25.32 -22.45
CA ILE A 201 -4.61 26.42 -23.13
C ILE A 201 -3.69 27.10 -24.14
N PHE A 202 -2.44 27.39 -23.76
CA PHE A 202 -1.47 28.02 -24.65
C PHE A 202 -1.14 27.12 -25.86
N LYS A 203 -0.91 25.82 -25.65
CA LYS A 203 -0.69 24.84 -26.73
C LYS A 203 -1.89 24.74 -27.67
N SER A 204 -3.10 24.72 -27.12
CA SER A 204 -4.34 24.66 -27.90
C SER A 204 -4.55 25.93 -28.73
N GLN A 205 -4.31 27.11 -28.16
CA GLN A 205 -4.38 28.38 -28.89
C GLN A 205 -3.34 28.45 -30.01
N LYS A 206 -2.10 28.07 -29.73
CA LYS A 206 -1.03 28.04 -30.73
C LYS A 206 -1.31 27.06 -31.87
N ALA A 207 -1.82 25.86 -31.56
CA ALA A 207 -2.22 24.89 -32.59
C ALA A 207 -3.36 25.43 -33.46
N ALA A 208 -4.36 26.10 -32.85
CA ALA A 208 -5.44 26.75 -33.58
C ALA A 208 -4.94 27.90 -34.48
N GLU A 209 -3.93 28.67 -34.04
CA GLU A 209 -3.27 29.71 -34.85
C GLU A 209 -2.49 29.11 -36.03
N GLU A 210 -1.87 27.95 -35.86
CA GLU A 210 -1.15 27.21 -36.90
C GLU A 210 -2.09 26.41 -37.83
N GLY A 211 -3.41 26.42 -37.57
CA GLY A 211 -4.43 25.74 -38.36
C GLY A 211 -4.49 24.22 -38.16
N ASP A 212 -3.81 23.71 -37.14
CA ASP A 212 -3.79 22.29 -36.78
C ASP A 212 -4.72 22.01 -35.59
N ILE A 213 -5.58 21.01 -35.72
CA ILE A 213 -6.48 20.60 -34.63
C ILE A 213 -5.76 19.52 -33.83
N ASN A 214 -5.01 19.95 -32.82
CA ASN A 214 -4.35 19.02 -31.92
C ASN A 214 -5.37 18.37 -30.96
N VAL A 215 -5.97 17.26 -31.41
CA VAL A 215 -6.95 16.46 -30.64
C VAL A 215 -6.38 16.03 -29.29
N ALA A 216 -5.07 15.74 -29.20
CA ALA A 216 -4.42 15.37 -27.95
C ALA A 216 -4.42 16.53 -26.94
N ALA A 217 -4.11 17.76 -27.38
CA ALA A 217 -4.17 18.94 -26.51
C ALA A 217 -5.59 19.23 -26.01
N GLY A 218 -6.63 18.88 -26.79
CA GLY A 218 -8.02 18.97 -26.37
C GLY A 218 -8.39 17.96 -25.27
N ILE A 219 -7.95 16.70 -25.43
CA ILE A 219 -8.16 15.63 -24.44
C ILE A 219 -7.41 15.96 -23.13
N ASP A 220 -6.15 16.38 -23.22
CA ASP A 220 -5.34 16.78 -22.06
C ASP A 220 -5.97 17.95 -21.28
N LEU A 221 -6.57 18.91 -22.00
CA LEU A 221 -7.27 20.05 -21.40
C LEU A 221 -8.52 19.57 -20.65
N GLU A 222 -9.31 18.69 -21.25
CA GLU A 222 -10.50 18.09 -20.62
C GLU A 222 -10.12 17.32 -19.36
N GLU A 223 -9.06 16.50 -19.41
CA GLU A 223 -8.54 15.77 -18.26
C GLU A 223 -8.06 16.72 -17.14
N ALA A 224 -7.34 17.78 -17.49
CA ALA A 224 -6.90 18.78 -16.52
C ALA A 224 -8.09 19.50 -15.86
N LEU A 225 -9.17 19.75 -16.60
CA LEU A 225 -10.40 20.34 -16.05
C LEU A 225 -11.14 19.36 -15.14
N GLU A 226 -11.23 18.08 -15.50
CA GLU A 226 -11.79 17.02 -14.65
C GLU A 226 -11.00 16.89 -13.33
N ALA A 227 -9.67 16.83 -13.41
CA ALA A 227 -8.78 16.80 -12.25
C ALA A 227 -9.01 17.99 -11.31
N ARG A 228 -9.21 19.19 -11.86
CA ARG A 228 -9.56 20.39 -11.07
C ARG A 228 -10.96 20.29 -10.46
N ALA A 229 -11.92 19.69 -11.17
CA ALA A 229 -13.26 19.45 -10.66
C ALA A 229 -13.22 18.50 -9.45
N TYR A 230 -12.41 17.43 -9.48
CA TYR A 230 -12.22 16.53 -8.33
C TYR A 230 -11.63 17.25 -7.10
N LEU A 231 -10.60 18.07 -7.29
CA LEU A 231 -10.06 18.88 -6.20
C LEU A 231 -11.07 19.89 -5.64
N HIS A 232 -11.92 20.46 -6.49
CA HIS A 232 -12.98 21.38 -6.07
C HIS A 232 -14.12 20.65 -5.34
N LYS A 233 -14.43 19.41 -5.73
CA LYS A 233 -15.38 18.52 -5.03
C LYS A 233 -14.87 18.03 -3.66
N GLY A 234 -13.65 18.41 -3.27
CA GLY A 234 -13.06 18.05 -1.98
C GLY A 234 -12.40 16.67 -1.96
N GLU A 235 -12.06 16.11 -3.12
CA GLU A 235 -11.25 14.90 -3.18
C GLU A 235 -9.81 15.18 -2.74
N ILE A 236 -9.17 14.13 -2.21
CA ILE A 236 -7.79 14.17 -1.76
C ILE A 236 -6.93 13.52 -2.84
N SER A 237 -5.91 14.23 -3.30
CA SER A 237 -4.88 13.63 -4.17
C SER A 237 -3.97 12.74 -3.36
N LEU A 238 -3.85 11.50 -3.82
CA LEU A 238 -2.96 10.50 -3.27
C LEU A 238 -1.87 10.17 -4.29
N SER A 239 -0.77 9.65 -3.79
CA SER A 239 0.27 9.02 -4.58
C SER A 239 0.23 7.54 -4.26
N SER A 240 0.28 6.71 -5.29
CA SER A 240 0.21 5.25 -5.20
C SER A 240 1.47 4.67 -5.84
N ALA A 241 2.17 3.85 -5.08
CA ALA A 241 3.25 3.02 -5.59
C ALA A 241 2.87 1.57 -5.33
N THR A 242 2.92 0.71 -6.36
CA THR A 242 2.57 -0.70 -6.23
C THR A 242 3.69 -1.57 -6.79
N VAL A 243 4.12 -2.55 -5.98
CA VAL A 243 5.16 -3.50 -6.33
C VAL A 243 4.66 -4.92 -6.10
N PHE A 244 4.95 -5.79 -7.05
CA PHE A 244 4.65 -7.22 -7.03
C PHE A 244 5.95 -7.98 -6.74
N LEU A 245 5.93 -8.83 -5.73
CA LEU A 245 7.00 -9.74 -5.34
C LEU A 245 6.59 -11.17 -5.73
N VAL A 246 7.30 -11.76 -6.67
CA VAL A 246 7.06 -13.11 -7.17
C VAL A 246 8.04 -14.08 -6.52
N HIS A 247 7.55 -15.11 -5.83
CA HIS A 247 8.41 -16.06 -5.12
C HIS A 247 8.50 -17.39 -5.86
N ARG A 248 9.72 -17.87 -6.20
CA ARG A 248 9.94 -19.17 -6.85
C ARG A 248 11.17 -19.87 -6.29
N ASP A 249 11.23 -21.19 -6.43
CA ASP A 249 12.36 -21.99 -5.91
C ASP A 249 13.61 -21.93 -6.80
N THR A 250 13.46 -21.59 -8.08
CA THR A 250 14.54 -21.56 -9.08
C THR A 250 14.47 -20.29 -9.92
N VAL A 251 15.63 -19.80 -10.38
CA VAL A 251 15.72 -18.59 -11.21
C VAL A 251 14.97 -18.73 -12.54
N ASP A 252 15.04 -19.89 -13.22
CA ASP A 252 14.37 -20.08 -14.51
C ASP A 252 12.85 -19.97 -14.40
N ARG A 253 12.26 -20.60 -13.37
CA ARG A 253 10.83 -20.47 -13.06
C ARG A 253 10.45 -19.04 -12.67
N LEU A 254 11.36 -18.33 -11.99
CA LEU A 254 11.15 -16.93 -11.65
C LEU A 254 11.04 -16.08 -12.90
N GLU A 255 11.98 -16.22 -13.83
CA GLU A 255 12.01 -15.46 -15.07
C GLU A 255 10.76 -15.73 -15.92
N GLN A 256 10.37 -16.99 -16.08
CA GLN A 256 9.13 -17.35 -16.77
C GLN A 256 7.89 -16.73 -16.12
N ALA A 257 7.79 -16.79 -14.78
CA ALA A 257 6.66 -16.23 -14.05
C ALA A 257 6.61 -14.70 -14.15
N CYS A 258 7.76 -14.02 -14.11
CA CYS A 258 7.83 -12.57 -14.22
C CYS A 258 7.46 -12.11 -15.63
N ASN A 259 7.99 -12.76 -16.67
CA ASN A 259 7.65 -12.45 -18.06
C ASN A 259 6.16 -12.72 -18.32
N TYR A 260 5.61 -13.79 -17.75
CA TYR A 260 4.17 -14.07 -17.87
C TYR A 260 3.34 -12.95 -17.25
N LEU A 261 3.67 -12.56 -16.01
CA LEU A 261 2.95 -11.51 -15.29
C LEU A 261 3.06 -10.15 -16.02
N GLU A 262 4.25 -9.76 -16.48
CA GLU A 262 4.44 -8.54 -17.29
C GLU A 262 3.54 -8.53 -18.55
N ASN A 263 3.40 -9.66 -19.24
CA ASN A 263 2.52 -9.79 -20.40
C ASN A 263 1.01 -9.72 -20.08
N LEU A 264 0.59 -10.01 -18.84
CA LEU A 264 -0.80 -9.83 -18.42
C LEU A 264 -1.16 -8.35 -18.19
N PHE A 265 -0.15 -7.55 -17.89
CA PHE A 265 -0.25 -6.14 -17.53
C PHE A 265 0.28 -5.27 -18.67
N LEU A 266 -0.47 -5.29 -19.78
CA LEU A 266 -0.29 -4.37 -20.89
C LEU A 266 -0.98 -3.03 -20.59
N TYR A 267 -0.70 -2.03 -21.44
CA TYR A 267 -1.37 -0.73 -21.39
C TYR A 267 -2.90 -0.91 -21.21
N PRO A 268 -3.54 -0.24 -20.24
CA PRO A 268 -3.07 0.95 -19.52
C PRO A 268 -2.33 0.70 -18.18
N ALA A 269 -2.17 -0.55 -17.73
CA ALA A 269 -1.50 -0.85 -16.46
C ALA A 269 -0.17 -1.54 -16.74
N ASN A 270 0.89 -0.77 -16.95
CA ASN A 270 2.20 -1.26 -17.36
C ASN A 270 2.98 -1.80 -16.14
N LEU A 271 3.10 -3.12 -16.05
CA LEU A 271 3.89 -3.77 -15.00
C LEU A 271 5.28 -4.09 -15.55
N HIS A 272 6.31 -3.49 -14.96
CA HIS A 272 7.67 -3.64 -15.45
C HIS A 272 8.57 -4.41 -14.49
N ARG A 273 9.39 -5.31 -15.03
CA ARG A 273 10.42 -6.00 -14.25
C ARG A 273 11.55 -5.06 -13.83
N GLU A 274 11.74 -4.88 -12.52
CA GLU A 274 12.94 -4.22 -12.00
C GLU A 274 14.19 -5.10 -12.18
N THR A 275 15.22 -4.53 -12.81
CA THR A 275 16.56 -5.14 -12.98
C THR A 275 17.69 -4.28 -12.44
N ASN A 276 17.46 -2.98 -12.25
CA ASN A 276 18.50 -2.02 -11.88
C ASN A 276 18.48 -1.69 -10.38
N HIS A 277 17.28 -1.64 -9.80
CA HIS A 277 17.07 -1.22 -8.41
C HIS A 277 16.43 -2.31 -7.54
N THR A 278 16.50 -3.56 -7.99
CA THR A 278 15.84 -4.73 -7.37
C THR A 278 16.01 -4.76 -5.85
N TRP A 279 17.25 -4.73 -5.35
CA TRP A 279 17.49 -4.70 -3.90
C TRP A 279 16.83 -3.52 -3.19
N THR A 280 16.95 -2.31 -3.76
CA THR A 280 16.42 -1.08 -3.18
C THR A 280 14.89 -1.08 -3.18
N THR A 281 14.27 -1.53 -4.27
CA THR A 281 12.81 -1.67 -4.35
C THR A 281 12.33 -2.73 -3.36
N TRP A 282 13.04 -3.84 -3.20
CA TRP A 282 12.70 -4.87 -2.21
C TRP A 282 12.74 -4.33 -0.80
N ILE A 283 13.82 -3.64 -0.39
CA ILE A 283 13.92 -3.12 0.97
C ILE A 283 12.85 -2.04 1.25
N GLN A 284 12.48 -1.26 0.22
CA GLN A 284 11.38 -0.29 0.29
C GLN A 284 10.01 -0.93 0.58
N THR A 285 9.80 -2.20 0.23
CA THR A 285 8.54 -2.91 0.57
C THR A 285 8.43 -3.27 2.05
N GLN A 286 9.52 -3.15 2.81
CA GLN A 286 9.58 -3.61 4.20
C GLN A 286 9.08 -2.52 5.16
N PRO A 287 8.26 -2.86 6.17
CA PRO A 287 7.71 -1.87 7.11
C PRO A 287 8.77 -1.23 8.03
N ILE A 288 10.00 -1.76 8.04
CA ILE A 288 11.15 -1.24 8.78
C ILE A 288 12.00 -0.26 7.97
N TYR A 289 11.67 -0.03 6.70
CA TYR A 289 12.36 0.92 5.85
C TYR A 289 11.66 2.29 5.89
N TRP A 290 12.46 3.35 5.97
CA TRP A 290 11.94 4.72 6.15
C TRP A 290 11.58 5.43 4.84
N GLY A 291 12.19 5.03 3.72
CA GLY A 291 11.96 5.68 2.43
C GLY A 291 10.63 5.26 1.80
N LYS A 292 10.17 6.06 0.83
CA LYS A 292 8.94 5.79 0.07
C LYS A 292 9.21 4.76 -1.03
N LEU A 293 8.25 3.86 -1.24
CA LEU A 293 8.26 2.89 -2.32
C LEU A 293 8.31 3.58 -3.69
N MET A 294 9.18 3.09 -4.58
CA MET A 294 9.42 3.61 -5.93
C MET A 294 9.91 5.06 -6.00
N LYS A 295 10.32 5.63 -4.86
CA LYS A 295 11.00 6.91 -4.80
C LYS A 295 12.49 6.68 -4.58
N TYR A 296 13.30 7.21 -5.48
CA TYR A 296 14.75 7.08 -5.47
C TYR A 296 15.37 8.48 -5.44
N GLU A 297 16.63 8.58 -5.03
CA GLU A 297 17.30 9.87 -4.84
C GLU A 297 17.31 10.75 -6.10
N LEU A 298 17.34 10.12 -7.28
CA LEU A 298 17.46 10.81 -8.57
C LEU A 298 16.17 10.75 -9.42
N PHE A 299 15.17 9.96 -9.05
CA PHE A 299 13.97 9.75 -9.85
C PHE A 299 12.77 9.35 -8.99
N ASP A 300 11.59 9.84 -9.39
CA ASP A 300 10.31 9.56 -8.75
C ASP A 300 9.42 8.83 -9.76
N ARG A 301 9.09 7.57 -9.49
CA ARG A 301 8.23 6.72 -10.34
C ARG A 301 6.85 6.51 -9.72
N VAL A 302 6.49 7.29 -8.70
CA VAL A 302 5.23 7.10 -7.99
C VAL A 302 4.07 7.64 -8.82
N GLY A 303 3.08 6.77 -9.07
CA GLY A 303 1.85 7.15 -9.75
C GLY A 303 1.01 8.11 -8.91
N LYS A 304 0.30 9.03 -9.55
CA LYS A 304 -0.67 9.91 -8.89
C LYS A 304 -2.06 9.40 -9.11
N VAL A 305 -2.87 9.36 -8.04
CA VAL A 305 -4.23 8.85 -8.11
C VAL A 305 -5.14 9.68 -7.21
N PHE A 306 -6.34 10.00 -7.68
CA PHE A 306 -7.36 10.63 -6.84
C PHE A 306 -8.08 9.61 -5.97
N ASN A 307 -8.52 10.04 -4.80
CA ASN A 307 -9.16 9.15 -3.85
C ASN A 307 -10.44 8.46 -4.37
N GLY A 308 -11.21 9.09 -5.27
CA GLY A 308 -12.39 8.46 -5.88
C GLY A 308 -12.07 7.22 -6.72
N TYR A 309 -10.82 7.10 -7.20
CA TYR A 309 -10.37 6.05 -8.14
C TYR A 309 -9.31 5.13 -7.55
N VAL A 310 -8.78 5.44 -6.37
CA VAL A 310 -7.69 4.71 -5.74
C VAL A 310 -8.01 3.23 -5.49
N LEU A 311 -9.27 2.90 -5.20
CA LEU A 311 -9.68 1.51 -5.01
C LEU A 311 -9.59 0.68 -6.28
N GLY A 312 -9.78 1.32 -7.44
CA GLY A 312 -9.59 0.68 -8.74
C GLY A 312 -8.12 0.52 -9.10
N THR A 313 -7.21 1.30 -8.51
CA THR A 313 -5.76 1.22 -8.77
C THR A 313 -5.01 0.34 -7.78
N VAL A 314 -5.55 0.09 -6.58
CA VAL A 314 -4.96 -0.82 -5.60
C VAL A 314 -5.39 -2.25 -5.91
N PRO A 315 -4.47 -3.21 -6.12
CA PRO A 315 -4.80 -4.61 -6.40
C PRO A 315 -5.29 -5.35 -5.13
N LEU A 316 -6.47 -4.98 -4.65
CA LEU A 316 -7.20 -5.67 -3.57
C LEU A 316 -7.76 -7.00 -4.10
N SER A 317 -6.86 -7.97 -4.26
CA SER A 317 -7.04 -9.14 -5.12
C SER A 317 -7.46 -10.40 -4.36
N GLN A 318 -8.45 -10.29 -3.47
CA GLN A 318 -9.04 -11.47 -2.84
C GLN A 318 -10.54 -11.36 -2.73
N VAL A 319 -11.21 -12.48 -3.03
CA VAL A 319 -12.62 -12.66 -2.72
C VAL A 319 -12.78 -12.61 -1.20
N GLN A 320 -13.72 -11.80 -0.74
CA GLN A 320 -14.01 -11.73 0.68
C GLN A 320 -14.60 -13.06 1.15
N THR A 321 -13.93 -13.70 2.11
CA THR A 321 -14.47 -14.87 2.81
C THR A 321 -15.55 -14.41 3.79
N ILE A 322 -16.73 -15.03 3.70
CA ILE A 322 -17.89 -14.70 4.55
C ILE A 322 -17.63 -15.24 5.96
N ASP A 323 -17.28 -16.52 6.05
CA ASP A 323 -16.97 -17.20 7.28
C ASP A 323 -15.53 -17.74 7.31
N ARG A 324 -15.06 -18.15 8.49
CA ARG A 324 -13.71 -18.72 8.69
C ARG A 324 -13.71 -20.25 8.75
N SER A 325 -14.89 -20.85 8.74
CA SER A 325 -15.15 -22.27 8.93
C SER A 325 -16.48 -22.61 8.25
N GLY A 326 -16.78 -23.91 8.15
CA GLY A 326 -17.99 -24.42 7.51
C GLY A 326 -17.69 -25.08 6.17
N VAL A 327 -18.71 -25.14 5.31
CA VAL A 327 -18.58 -25.79 4.00
C VAL A 327 -17.73 -24.89 3.09
N GLU A 328 -16.73 -25.49 2.46
CA GLU A 328 -15.82 -24.83 1.52
C GLU A 328 -16.41 -24.84 0.11
N PHE A 329 -16.53 -23.65 -0.47
CA PHE A 329 -16.77 -23.43 -1.90
C PHE A 329 -15.50 -22.93 -2.54
N LEU A 330 -15.24 -23.30 -3.80
CA LEU A 330 -14.13 -22.76 -4.56
C LEU A 330 -14.67 -21.73 -5.54
N SER A 331 -14.09 -20.54 -5.57
CA SER A 331 -14.38 -19.58 -6.63
C SER A 331 -13.94 -20.17 -7.97
N GLU A 332 -14.75 -19.98 -9.01
CA GLU A 332 -14.44 -20.43 -10.38
C GLU A 332 -13.16 -19.77 -10.88
N ASP A 333 -13.03 -18.46 -10.65
CA ASP A 333 -11.82 -17.70 -10.93
C ASP A 333 -10.84 -17.80 -9.74
N GLY A 334 -9.57 -18.12 -9.99
CA GLY A 334 -8.50 -18.11 -8.97
C GLY A 334 -8.56 -19.20 -7.89
N GLY A 335 -9.58 -20.07 -7.87
CA GLY A 335 -9.67 -21.21 -6.95
C GLY A 335 -9.62 -20.83 -5.47
N VAL A 336 -10.08 -19.63 -5.10
CA VAL A 336 -10.04 -19.14 -3.73
C VAL A 336 -11.13 -19.81 -2.89
N PRO A 337 -10.80 -20.39 -1.73
CA PRO A 337 -11.77 -21.02 -0.86
C PRO A 337 -12.65 -19.97 -0.17
N ILE A 338 -13.96 -20.15 -0.26
CA ILE A 338 -15.02 -19.37 0.37
C ILE A 338 -15.74 -20.28 1.35
N TYR A 339 -15.58 -20.02 2.65
CA TYR A 339 -16.27 -20.77 3.69
C TYR A 339 -17.62 -20.14 4.01
N ILE A 340 -18.64 -21.00 4.14
CA ILE A 340 -19.99 -20.62 4.57
C ILE A 340 -20.41 -21.54 5.72
N ASP A 341 -20.75 -20.94 6.86
CA ASP A 341 -21.25 -21.61 8.05
C ASP A 341 -22.72 -21.23 8.28
N LEU A 342 -23.63 -22.00 7.69
CA LEU A 342 -25.08 -21.80 7.85
C LEU A 342 -25.62 -22.25 9.22
N VAL A 343 -24.78 -22.85 10.05
CA VAL A 343 -25.18 -23.51 11.29
C VAL A 343 -24.91 -22.62 12.49
N ASN A 344 -23.67 -22.19 12.66
CA ASN A 344 -23.25 -21.39 13.81
C ASN A 344 -23.50 -19.90 13.59
N ARG A 345 -23.74 -19.49 12.34
CA ARG A 345 -24.01 -18.10 11.98
C ARG A 345 -25.34 -17.98 11.23
N HIS A 346 -26.05 -16.92 11.55
CA HIS A 346 -27.35 -16.64 10.94
C HIS A 346 -27.15 -16.06 9.54
N HIS A 347 -27.26 -16.92 8.53
CA HIS A 347 -27.27 -16.55 7.11
C HIS A 347 -28.56 -17.00 6.47
N ASN A 348 -29.20 -16.13 5.69
CA ASN A 348 -30.37 -16.49 4.89
C ASN A 348 -29.89 -16.94 3.51
N ALA A 349 -29.90 -18.24 3.23
CA ALA A 349 -29.45 -18.82 1.97
C ALA A 349 -30.62 -19.38 1.15
N ILE A 350 -30.58 -19.16 -0.17
CA ILE A 350 -31.51 -19.77 -1.13
C ILE A 350 -30.69 -20.65 -2.07
N LEU A 351 -31.01 -21.93 -2.14
CA LEU A 351 -30.36 -22.89 -3.04
C LEU A 351 -31.28 -23.22 -4.22
N LEU A 352 -30.95 -22.69 -5.40
CA LEU A 352 -31.68 -22.94 -6.65
C LEU A 352 -30.90 -23.92 -7.54
N GLY A 353 -31.61 -24.69 -8.34
CA GLY A 353 -31.00 -25.65 -9.28
C GLY A 353 -32.04 -26.58 -9.88
N THR A 354 -31.67 -27.32 -10.92
CA THR A 354 -32.55 -28.30 -11.57
C THR A 354 -32.59 -29.63 -10.78
N THR A 355 -33.49 -30.54 -11.15
CA THR A 355 -33.54 -31.87 -10.52
C THR A 355 -32.26 -32.64 -10.84
N ARG A 356 -31.70 -33.36 -9.84
CA ARG A 356 -30.43 -34.14 -9.92
C ARG A 356 -29.12 -33.34 -10.01
N CYS A 357 -29.10 -32.03 -9.69
CA CYS A 357 -27.84 -31.27 -9.61
C CYS A 357 -27.12 -31.34 -8.25
N GLY A 358 -27.48 -32.26 -7.36
CA GLY A 358 -26.77 -32.47 -6.09
C GLY A 358 -27.20 -31.56 -4.92
N LYS A 359 -28.29 -30.78 -5.05
CA LYS A 359 -28.80 -29.89 -3.97
C LYS A 359 -28.96 -30.58 -2.60
N SER A 360 -29.54 -31.78 -2.58
CA SER A 360 -29.74 -32.53 -1.33
C SER A 360 -28.40 -32.95 -0.70
N ALA A 361 -27.41 -33.32 -1.51
CA ALA A 361 -26.09 -33.67 -1.02
C ALA A 361 -25.36 -32.46 -0.41
N LEU A 362 -25.49 -31.28 -1.03
CA LEU A 362 -24.95 -30.04 -0.50
C LEU A 362 -25.58 -29.66 0.85
N LEU A 363 -26.91 -29.76 0.97
CA LEU A 363 -27.60 -29.50 2.24
C LEU A 363 -27.17 -30.46 3.35
N ILE A 364 -26.98 -31.74 3.02
CA ILE A 364 -26.45 -32.73 3.97
C ILE A 364 -25.04 -32.35 4.40
N ARG A 365 -24.20 -31.84 3.48
CA ARG A 365 -22.84 -31.39 3.81
C ARG A 365 -22.84 -30.25 4.81
N PHE A 366 -23.72 -29.25 4.64
CA PHE A 366 -23.89 -28.18 5.62
C PHE A 366 -24.32 -28.66 7.01
N ILE A 367 -25.13 -29.73 7.08
CA ILE A 367 -25.59 -30.31 8.35
C ILE A 367 -24.53 -31.23 8.98
N ASN A 368 -23.60 -31.80 8.20
CA ASN A 368 -22.64 -32.79 8.67
C ASN A 368 -21.25 -32.22 9.01
N ASP A 369 -20.88 -31.02 8.52
CA ASP A 369 -19.58 -30.38 8.82
C ASP A 369 -19.52 -29.73 10.23
N PHE A 370 -20.05 -30.43 11.24
CA PHE A 370 -19.93 -30.09 12.67
C PHE A 370 -18.66 -30.64 13.32
#